data_AF-A0A2N2P4K4-F1
#
_entry.id   AF-A0A2N2P4K4-F1
#
_cell.length_a   1.000
_cell.length_b   1.000
_cell.length_c   1.000
_cell.angle_alpha   90.00
_cell.angle_beta   90.00
_cell.angle_gamma   90.00
#
_symmetry.space_group_name_H-M   'P 1'
#
loop_
_entity.id
_entity.type
_entity.pdbx_description
1 polymer ?
#
loop_
_entity_poly.entity_id
_entity_poly.type
_entity_poly.pdbx_seq_one_letter_code
_entity_poly.pdbx_strand_id
1 'polypeptide(L)'
;MKTILTKIASILAFIIGGMAVFAGAQVLLGNDPGYYVINWLPIYNYTIGILTVFITSIFIYTNNRFAQLAAIGTFSLHAFVMLILLVAYRSIVAPDSIRAMTIRLIAWVIILGLMFIQARKNKPLQKLIEPTLGS
;
A
#
# COMPACT_ATOMS: atom_id res chain seq x y z
N MET A 1 -8.13 -15.79 -14.37
CA MET A 1 -9.36 -15.35 -13.68
C MET A 1 -8.99 -14.47 -12.50
N LYS A 2 -9.64 -13.30 -12.33
CA LYS A 2 -9.40 -12.44 -11.16
C LYS A 2 -10.04 -13.08 -9.94
N THR A 3 -9.25 -13.40 -8.93
CA THR A 3 -9.80 -14.02 -7.72
C THR A 3 -10.39 -12.97 -6.79
N ILE A 4 -11.24 -13.42 -5.87
CA ILE A 4 -11.83 -12.54 -4.87
C ILE A 4 -10.76 -11.89 -3.99
N LEU A 5 -9.66 -12.60 -3.68
CA LEU A 5 -8.54 -12.07 -2.89
C LEU A 5 -7.84 -10.92 -3.61
N THR A 6 -7.57 -11.04 -4.91
CA THR A 6 -6.98 -9.97 -5.71
C THR A 6 -7.89 -8.74 -5.78
N LYS A 7 -9.21 -8.95 -5.92
CA LYS A 7 -10.19 -7.85 -5.91
C LYS A 7 -10.20 -7.12 -4.56
N ILE A 8 -10.26 -7.86 -3.46
CA ILE A 8 -10.21 -7.28 -2.10
C ILE A 8 -8.91 -6.50 -1.90
N ALA A 9 -7.77 -7.09 -2.26
CA ALA A 9 -6.46 -6.43 -2.16
C ALA A 9 -6.41 -5.12 -2.98
N SER A 10 -6.95 -5.11 -4.20
CA SER A 10 -6.99 -3.88 -5.02
C SER A 10 -7.90 -2.81 -4.44
N ILE A 11 -9.05 -3.19 -3.87
CA ILE A 11 -9.99 -2.25 -3.25
C ILE A 11 -9.36 -1.65 -1.98
N LEU A 12 -8.72 -2.48 -1.14
CA LEU A 12 -8.00 -2.00 0.04
C LEU A 12 -6.88 -1.04 -0.33
N ALA A 13 -6.09 -1.37 -1.36
CA ALA A 13 -5.03 -0.48 -1.86
C ALA A 13 -5.61 0.86 -2.35
N PHE A 14 -6.70 0.83 -3.11
CA PHE A 14 -7.38 2.04 -3.58
C PHE A 14 -7.87 2.92 -2.42
N ILE A 15 -8.53 2.34 -1.41
CA ILE A 15 -9.05 3.07 -0.25
C ILE A 15 -7.90 3.71 0.55
N ILE A 16 -6.86 2.94 0.88
CA ILE A 16 -5.73 3.45 1.66
C ILE A 16 -4.92 4.50 0.90
N GLY A 17 -4.73 4.29 -0.41
CA GLY A 17 -4.13 5.30 -1.28
C GLY A 17 -4.97 6.60 -1.28
N GLY A 18 -6.29 6.48 -1.46
CA GLY A 18 -7.21 7.62 -1.49
C GLY A 18 -7.22 8.41 -0.18
N MET A 19 -7.22 7.72 0.97
CA MET A 19 -7.09 8.36 2.28
C MET A 19 -5.78 9.14 2.42
N ALA A 20 -4.66 8.58 1.92
CA ALA A 20 -3.37 9.25 1.97
C ALA A 20 -3.34 10.51 1.07
N VAL A 21 -3.96 10.45 -0.12
CA VAL A 21 -4.13 11.61 -1.00
C VAL A 21 -4.94 12.68 -0.31
N PHE A 22 -6.09 12.34 0.27
CA PHE A 22 -6.95 13.33 0.92
C PHE A 22 -6.26 13.99 2.12
N ALA A 23 -5.70 13.19 3.04
CA ALA A 23 -5.00 13.73 4.20
C ALA A 23 -3.78 14.58 3.82
N GLY A 24 -2.99 14.14 2.84
CA GLY A 24 -1.86 14.91 2.34
C GLY A 24 -2.29 16.21 1.67
N ALA A 25 -3.32 16.16 0.81
CA ALA A 25 -3.84 17.33 0.11
C ALA A 25 -4.38 18.39 1.07
N GLN A 26 -5.12 18.00 2.10
CA GLN A 26 -5.64 18.93 3.11
C GLN A 26 -4.52 19.76 3.74
N VAL A 27 -3.44 19.09 4.18
CA VAL A 27 -2.29 19.78 4.79
C VAL A 27 -1.53 20.63 3.76
N LEU A 28 -1.37 20.14 2.54
CA LEU A 28 -0.69 20.88 1.46
C LEU A 28 -1.48 22.12 0.99
N LEU A 29 -2.81 22.12 1.12
CA LEU A 29 -3.67 23.26 0.85
C LEU A 29 -3.68 24.30 2.00
N GLY A 30 -2.92 24.05 3.07
CA GLY A 30 -2.79 24.97 4.20
C GLY A 30 -3.82 24.75 5.31
N ASN A 31 -4.61 23.67 5.26
CA ASN A 31 -5.53 23.35 6.35
C ASN A 31 -4.73 22.83 7.55
N ASP A 32 -4.92 23.48 8.70
CA ASP A 32 -4.30 23.09 9.96
C ASP A 32 -4.94 21.80 10.49
N PRO A 33 -4.18 20.69 10.60
CA PRO A 33 -4.71 19.42 11.11
C PRO A 33 -4.86 19.40 12.64
N GLY A 34 -4.51 20.49 13.34
CA GLY A 34 -4.61 20.61 14.80
C GLY A 34 -3.42 19.98 15.54
N TYR A 35 -2.34 19.64 14.82
CA TYR A 35 -1.10 19.11 15.38
C TYR A 35 0.09 19.46 14.50
N TYR A 36 1.30 19.41 15.08
CA TYR A 36 2.53 19.66 14.33
C TYR A 36 2.77 18.58 13.28
N VAL A 37 2.91 18.99 12.01
CA VAL A 37 3.22 18.11 10.89
C VAL A 37 4.58 18.45 10.33
N ILE A 38 5.39 17.40 10.13
CA ILE A 38 6.71 17.54 9.52
C ILE A 38 6.53 17.84 8.03
N ASN A 39 7.05 18.98 7.55
CA ASN A 39 6.77 19.54 6.22
C ASN A 39 6.88 18.56 5.04
N TRP A 40 7.86 17.65 5.04
CA TRP A 40 8.06 16.70 3.94
C TRP A 40 7.07 15.52 3.98
N LEU A 41 6.50 15.22 5.14
CA LEU A 41 5.66 14.03 5.36
C LEU A 41 4.31 14.11 4.58
N PRO A 42 3.59 15.25 4.52
CA PRO A 42 2.42 15.42 3.66
C PRO A 42 2.74 15.23 2.17
N ILE A 43 3.86 15.77 1.69
CA ILE A 43 4.30 15.63 0.30
C ILE A 43 4.48 14.15 -0.01
N TYR A 44 5.24 13.43 0.83
CA TYR A 44 5.42 11.99 0.71
C TYR A 44 4.08 11.23 0.72
N ASN A 45 3.20 11.52 1.67
CA ASN A 45 1.90 10.87 1.81
C ASN A 45 1.02 11.05 0.57
N TYR A 46 0.95 12.28 0.09
CA TYR A 46 0.17 12.63 -1.09
C TYR A 46 0.71 11.92 -2.33
N THR A 47 2.03 11.99 -2.58
CA THR A 47 2.66 11.37 -3.74
C THR A 47 2.50 9.85 -3.74
N ILE A 48 2.83 9.18 -2.64
CA ILE A 48 2.68 7.72 -2.56
C ILE A 48 1.20 7.32 -2.59
N GLY A 49 0.30 8.14 -2.04
CA GLY A 49 -1.14 7.97 -2.16
C GLY A 49 -1.59 7.93 -3.62
N ILE A 50 -1.18 8.91 -4.43
CA ILE A 50 -1.48 8.97 -5.87
C ILE A 50 -0.95 7.73 -6.58
N LEU A 51 0.32 7.38 -6.37
CA LEU A 51 0.93 6.19 -6.98
C LEU A 51 0.17 4.92 -6.58
N THR A 52 -0.28 4.83 -5.32
CA THR A 52 -1.05 3.69 -4.84
C THR A 52 -2.41 3.60 -5.53
N VAL A 53 -3.14 4.71 -5.63
CA VAL A 53 -4.46 4.78 -6.27
C VAL A 53 -4.37 4.44 -7.75
N PHE A 54 -3.47 5.10 -8.49
CA PHE A 54 -3.48 5.02 -9.96
C PHE A 54 -2.55 3.95 -10.53
N ILE A 55 -1.58 3.45 -9.77
CA ILE A 55 -0.62 2.45 -10.27
C ILE A 55 -0.80 1.15 -9.50
N THR A 56 -0.55 1.14 -8.19
CA THR A 56 -0.48 -0.11 -7.44
C THR A 56 -1.83 -0.82 -7.38
N SER A 57 -2.93 -0.09 -7.15
CA SER A 57 -4.28 -0.68 -7.11
C SER A 57 -4.66 -1.31 -8.46
N ILE A 58 -4.30 -0.66 -9.57
CA ILE A 58 -4.58 -1.12 -10.94
C ILE A 58 -3.73 -2.35 -11.26
N PHE A 59 -2.44 -2.34 -10.90
CA PHE A 59 -1.56 -3.50 -11.08
C PHE A 59 -2.06 -4.72 -10.30
N ILE A 60 -2.49 -4.52 -9.05
CA ILE A 60 -3.11 -5.59 -8.26
C ILE A 60 -4.40 -6.06 -8.96
N TYR A 61 -5.31 -5.16 -9.32
CA TYR A 61 -6.59 -5.52 -9.96
C TYR A 61 -6.42 -6.28 -11.27
N THR A 62 -5.41 -5.93 -12.07
CA THR A 62 -5.09 -6.59 -13.35
C THR A 62 -4.25 -7.86 -13.18
N ASN A 63 -3.83 -8.19 -11.95
CA ASN A 63 -2.92 -9.28 -11.65
C ASN A 63 -1.62 -9.20 -12.48
N ASN A 64 -1.09 -7.97 -12.64
CA ASN A 64 0.11 -7.70 -13.40
C ASN A 64 1.36 -8.28 -12.70
N ARG A 65 2.38 -8.70 -13.46
CA ARG A 65 3.67 -9.18 -12.92
C ARG A 65 4.36 -8.17 -11.99
N PHE A 66 4.13 -6.88 -12.19
CA PHE A 66 4.69 -5.81 -11.37
C PHE A 66 3.89 -5.54 -10.09
N ALA A 67 2.72 -6.16 -9.90
CA ALA A 67 1.87 -5.90 -8.73
C ALA A 67 2.58 -6.22 -7.41
N GLN A 68 3.27 -7.36 -7.34
CA GLN A 68 4.02 -7.75 -6.13
C GLN A 68 5.16 -6.78 -5.84
N LEU A 69 5.92 -6.38 -6.87
CA LEU A 69 7.01 -5.43 -6.73
C LEU A 69 6.50 -4.07 -6.26
N ALA A 70 5.42 -3.56 -6.85
CA ALA A 70 4.80 -2.30 -6.45
C ALA A 70 4.26 -2.33 -5.01
N ALA A 71 3.62 -3.44 -4.61
CA ALA A 71 3.11 -3.61 -3.24
C ALA A 71 4.23 -3.69 -2.20
N ILE A 72 5.28 -4.48 -2.46
CA ILE A 72 6.45 -4.58 -1.59
C ILE A 72 7.16 -3.24 -1.51
N GLY A 73 7.42 -2.58 -2.64
CA GLY A 73 8.06 -1.27 -2.68
C GLY A 73 7.27 -0.23 -1.88
N THR A 74 5.94 -0.20 -2.01
CA THR A 74 5.09 0.73 -1.26
C THR A 74 5.15 0.45 0.25
N PHE A 75 5.05 -0.82 0.66
CA PHE A 75 5.21 -1.22 2.07
C PHE A 75 6.59 -0.82 2.61
N SER A 76 7.66 -1.14 1.89
CA SER A 76 9.03 -0.82 2.28
C SER A 76 9.25 0.69 2.45
N LEU A 77 8.71 1.51 1.54
CA LEU A 77 8.77 2.97 1.68
C LEU A 77 8.06 3.45 2.94
N HIS A 78 6.89 2.90 3.27
CA HIS A 78 6.19 3.27 4.50
C HIS A 78 6.93 2.81 5.75
N ALA A 79 7.50 1.60 5.73
CA ALA A 79 8.29 1.08 6.84
C ALA A 79 9.54 1.94 7.07
N PHE A 80 10.17 2.38 5.98
CA PHE A 80 11.32 3.27 6.03
C PHE A 80 10.96 4.65 6.59
N VAL A 81 9.86 5.25 6.13
CA VAL A 81 9.35 6.50 6.69
C VAL A 81 9.01 6.35 8.17
N MET A 82 8.33 5.29 8.56
CA MET A 82 8.05 5.00 9.97
C MET A 82 9.35 4.91 10.78
N LEU A 83 10.38 4.23 10.28
CA LEU A 83 11.68 4.15 10.94
C LEU A 83 12.33 5.53 11.12
N ILE A 84 12.31 6.38 10.08
CA ILE A 84 12.79 7.77 10.17
C ILE A 84 12.02 8.54 11.26
N LEU A 85 10.70 8.41 11.32
CA LEU A 85 9.89 9.09 12.32
C LEU A 85 10.23 8.64 13.74
N LEU A 86 10.44 7.34 13.95
CA LEU A 86 10.74 6.76 15.27
C LEU A 86 12.18 7.01 15.74
N VAL A 87 13.13 7.18 14.82
CA VAL A 87 14.55 7.37 15.15
C VAL A 87 14.94 8.84 15.17
N ALA A 88 14.59 9.60 14.14
CA ALA A 88 15.07 10.97 13.94
C ALA A 88 14.08 12.04 14.41
N TYR A 89 12.78 11.73 14.46
CA TYR A 89 11.73 12.71 14.76
C TYR A 89 10.92 12.38 16.02
N ARG A 90 11.35 11.42 16.83
CA ARG A 90 10.56 10.88 17.96
C ARG A 90 10.02 11.93 18.93
N SER A 91 10.78 13.00 19.17
CA SER A 91 10.41 14.07 20.12
C SER A 91 9.49 15.15 19.52
N ILE A 92 9.35 15.20 18.20
CA ILE A 92 8.60 16.26 17.49
C ILE A 92 7.45 15.72 16.64
N VAL A 93 7.51 14.46 16.20
CA VAL A 93 6.45 13.85 15.39
C VAL A 93 5.17 13.74 16.20
N ALA A 94 4.07 14.24 15.64
CA ALA A 94 2.76 14.09 16.26
C ALA A 94 2.35 12.61 16.35
N PRO A 95 1.75 12.16 17.46
CA PRO A 95 1.22 10.81 17.60
C PRO A 95 0.26 10.41 16.46
N ASP A 96 -0.50 11.36 15.91
CA ASP A 96 -1.42 11.16 14.81
C ASP A 96 -0.71 10.77 13.50
N SER A 97 0.46 11.34 13.24
CA SER A 97 1.30 10.95 12.09
C SER A 97 1.81 9.51 12.24
N ILE A 98 2.21 9.11 13.46
CA ILE A 98 2.62 7.74 13.76
C ILE A 98 1.43 6.78 13.59
N ARG A 99 0.25 7.11 14.15
CA ARG A 99 -0.97 6.30 13.99
C ARG A 99 -1.35 6.12 12.53
N ALA A 100 -1.33 7.19 11.74
CA ALA A 100 -1.61 7.13 10.30
C ALA A 100 -0.61 6.22 9.56
N MET A 101 0.68 6.27 9.90
CA MET A 101 1.69 5.35 9.35
C MET A 101 1.47 3.90 9.77
N THR A 102 1.13 3.65 11.04
CA THR A 102 0.82 2.30 11.55
C THR A 102 -0.36 1.69 10.81
N ILE A 103 -1.46 2.44 10.65
CA ILE A 103 -2.64 1.99 9.89
C ILE A 103 -2.22 1.58 8.48
N ARG A 104 -1.39 2.39 7.83
CA ARG A 104 -0.91 2.11 6.47
C ARG A 104 -0.07 0.84 6.41
N LEU A 105 0.84 0.64 7.37
CA LEU A 105 1.65 -0.58 7.46
C LEU A 105 0.79 -1.82 7.66
N ILE A 106 -0.18 -1.78 8.58
CA ILE A 106 -1.10 -2.89 8.82
C ILE A 106 -1.89 -3.22 7.55
N ALA A 107 -2.45 -2.20 6.89
CA ALA A 107 -3.18 -2.40 5.65
C ALA A 107 -2.31 -3.04 4.56
N TRP A 108 -1.05 -2.60 4.41
CA TRP A 108 -0.13 -3.20 3.45
C TRP A 108 0.28 -4.63 3.80
N VAL A 109 0.45 -4.96 5.08
CA VAL A 109 0.66 -6.35 5.51
C VAL A 109 -0.54 -7.22 5.11
N ILE A 110 -1.77 -6.73 5.30
CA ILE A 110 -2.99 -7.44 4.88
C ILE A 110 -3.02 -7.61 3.36
N ILE A 111 -2.77 -6.54 2.59
CA ILE A 111 -2.74 -6.56 1.12
C ILE A 111 -1.70 -7.58 0.61
N LEU A 112 -0.47 -7.53 1.12
CA LEU A 112 0.59 -8.47 0.77
C LEU A 112 0.23 -9.91 1.15
N GLY A 113 -0.38 -10.11 2.33
CA GLY A 113 -0.86 -11.42 2.77
C GLY A 113 -1.90 -11.99 1.81
N LEU A 114 -2.89 -11.20 1.40
CA LEU A 114 -3.90 -11.59 0.41
C LEU A 114 -3.26 -11.97 -0.94
N MET A 115 -2.31 -11.17 -1.42
CA MET A 115 -1.58 -11.43 -2.66
C MET A 115 -0.72 -12.70 -2.59
N PHE A 116 -0.10 -12.96 -1.44
CA PHE A 116 0.74 -14.14 -1.24
C PHE A 116 -0.07 -15.43 -1.16
N ILE A 117 -1.19 -15.41 -0.40
CA ILE A 117 -2.14 -16.53 -0.35
C ILE A 117 -2.68 -16.81 -1.75
N GLN A 118 -2.99 -15.77 -2.52
CA GLN A 118 -3.44 -15.91 -3.90
C GLN A 118 -2.38 -16.56 -4.81
N ALA A 119 -1.13 -16.09 -4.75
CA ALA A 119 -0.04 -16.64 -5.55
C ALA A 119 0.19 -18.13 -5.26
N ARG A 120 0.04 -18.56 -4.00
CA ARG A 120 0.11 -19.98 -3.61
C ARG A 120 -1.04 -20.81 -4.18
N LYS A 121 -2.28 -20.29 -4.22
CA LYS A 121 -3.44 -21.01 -4.79
C LYS A 121 -3.34 -21.22 -6.31
N ASN A 122 -2.62 -20.35 -7.02
CA ASN A 122 -2.50 -20.46 -8.47
C ASN A 122 -1.50 -21.54 -8.93
N LYS A 123 -0.45 -21.83 -8.14
CA LYS A 123 0.58 -22.82 -8.50
C LYS A 123 0.04 -24.26 -8.68
N PRO A 124 -0.80 -24.81 -7.78
CA PRO A 124 -1.38 -26.14 -7.96
C PRO A 124 -2.34 -26.22 -9.14
N LEU A 125 -3.16 -25.19 -9.37
CA LEU A 125 -4.11 -25.15 -10.49
C LEU A 125 -3.42 -25.20 -11.85
N GLN A 126 -2.30 -24.50 -12.00
CA GLN A 126 -1.53 -24.52 -13.25
C GLN A 126 -0.96 -25.92 -13.52
N LYS A 127 -0.42 -26.57 -12.49
CA LYS A 127 0.13 -27.93 -12.59
C LYS A 127 -0.91 -29.01 -12.93
N LEU A 128 -2.19 -28.78 -12.61
CA LEU A 128 -3.30 -29.69 -12.95
C LEU A 128 -3.84 -29.50 -14.37
N ILE A 129 -3.60 -28.34 -15.00
CA ILE A 129 -4.05 -28.02 -16.37
C ILE A 129 -2.98 -28.38 -17.40
N GLU A 130 -1.70 -28.29 -17.05
CA GLU A 130 -0.57 -28.66 -17.91
C GLU A 130 -0.37 -30.17 -18.24
N PRO A 131 -0.96 -31.19 -17.57
CA PRO A 131 -0.72 -32.59 -17.93
C PRO A 131 -1.35 -33.02 -19.26
N THR A 132 -2.26 -32.24 -19.86
CA THR A 132 -3.03 -32.66 -21.05
C THR A 132 -2.48 -32.12 -22.37
N LEU A 133 -1.39 -31.37 -22.36
CA LEU A 133 -0.74 -30.82 -23.56
C LEU A 133 0.66 -31.43 -23.83
N GLY A 134 1.02 -32.46 -23.06
CA GLY A 134 2.30 -33.15 -23.14
C GLY A 134 2.12 -34.66 -23.10
N SER A 135 1.46 -35.22 -24.11
CA SER A 135 1.56 -36.63 -24.52
C SER A 135 0.97 -36.82 -25.91
#